data_AF-A0A4S4LQC5-F1
#
_entry.id   AF-A0A4S4LQC5-F1
#
_cell.length_a   1.000
_cell.length_b   1.000
_cell.length_c   1.000
_cell.angle_alpha   90.00
_cell.angle_beta   90.00
_cell.angle_gamma   90.00
#
_symmetry.space_group_name_H-M   'P 1'
#
loop_
_entity.id
_entity.type
_entity.pdbx_description
1 polymer ?
#
loop_
_entity_poly.entity_id
_entity_poly.type
_entity_poly.pdbx_seq_one_letter_code
_entity_poly.pdbx_strand_id
1 'polypeptide(L)'
;MSAANINLKKVALLKQIRGLIDCLVNIKDETGEFLMTLEDGRIIDTKGWNDWEWTHGVGLYGLLKFHEITGDDEALRIALAWFKDRFEVGTTKNVNTMSPLLTAAYLHEARHANYGVHLDAWAEWLMYDMPRTEEGGLQHITYLVDNDQQLWDDTLMMSVLPLAKIGLVLKRPDYVEEAKRQFLLHAKYLADAQTGLWFHGIDGRLTVVIILAGRGGDVVTVG
;
A
#
# COMPACT_ATOMS: atom_id res chain seq x y z
N MET A 1 -15.73 2.51 -45.33
CA MET A 1 -15.28 2.63 -43.93
C MET A 1 -15.82 1.44 -43.18
N SER A 2 -14.96 0.45 -42.88
CA SER A 2 -15.38 -0.74 -42.13
C SER A 2 -15.68 -0.29 -40.70
N ALA A 3 -16.89 -0.58 -40.22
CA ALA A 3 -17.17 -0.56 -38.79
C ALA A 3 -16.17 -1.54 -38.16
N ALA A 4 -15.17 -1.01 -37.45
CA ALA A 4 -14.22 -1.83 -36.72
C ALA A 4 -15.01 -2.78 -35.82
N ASN A 5 -14.57 -4.03 -35.69
CA ASN A 5 -15.16 -4.99 -34.76
C ASN A 5 -15.02 -4.47 -33.32
N ILE A 6 -15.96 -3.65 -32.86
CA ILE A 6 -15.99 -3.10 -31.51
C ILE A 6 -16.24 -4.25 -30.55
N ASN A 7 -15.27 -4.51 -29.67
CA ASN A 7 -15.46 -5.46 -28.59
C ASN A 7 -16.31 -4.82 -27.48
N LEU A 8 -17.63 -5.02 -27.54
CA LEU A 8 -18.59 -4.45 -26.60
C LEU A 8 -18.32 -4.85 -25.13
N LYS A 9 -17.79 -6.06 -24.89
CA LYS A 9 -17.42 -6.49 -23.53
C LYS A 9 -16.29 -5.65 -22.96
N LYS A 10 -15.25 -5.36 -23.76
CA LYS A 10 -14.14 -4.48 -23.37
C LYS A 10 -14.65 -3.07 -23.06
N VAL A 11 -15.53 -2.52 -23.90
CA VAL A 11 -16.10 -1.18 -23.69
C VAL A 11 -16.90 -1.12 -22.38
N ALA A 12 -17.75 -2.12 -22.12
CA ALA A 12 -18.52 -2.20 -20.89
C ALA A 12 -17.63 -2.32 -19.64
N LEU A 13 -16.59 -3.17 -19.70
CA LEU A 13 -15.64 -3.34 -18.60
C LEU A 13 -14.90 -2.02 -18.28
N LEU A 14 -14.38 -1.32 -19.29
CA LEU A 14 -13.71 -0.03 -19.08
C LEU A 14 -14.65 1.01 -18.49
N LYS A 15 -15.92 1.01 -18.89
CA LYS A 15 -16.94 1.89 -18.28
C LYS A 15 -17.19 1.55 -16.82
N GLN A 16 -17.25 0.27 -16.46
CA GLN A 16 -17.41 -0.16 -15.07
C GLN A 16 -16.20 0.23 -14.21
N ILE A 17 -14.97 -0.01 -14.69
CA ILE A 17 -13.76 0.38 -13.96
C ILE A 17 -13.71 1.90 -13.73
N ARG A 18 -14.05 2.70 -14.75
CA ARG A 18 -14.15 4.16 -14.58
C ARG A 18 -15.20 4.57 -13.55
N GLY A 19 -16.35 3.88 -13.51
CA GLY A 19 -17.35 4.11 -12.48
C GLY A 19 -16.84 3.77 -11.07
N LEU A 20 -16.03 2.72 -10.92
CA LEU A 20 -15.39 2.38 -9.65
C LEU A 20 -14.34 3.41 -9.23
N ILE A 21 -13.55 3.93 -10.19
CA ILE A 21 -12.60 5.02 -9.96
C ILE A 21 -13.36 6.28 -9.51
N ASP A 22 -14.44 6.65 -10.20
CA ASP A 22 -15.27 7.80 -9.84
C ASP A 22 -15.84 7.67 -8.43
N CYS A 23 -16.37 6.49 -8.07
CA CYS A 23 -16.80 6.23 -6.70
C CYS A 23 -15.66 6.40 -5.71
N LEU A 24 -14.50 5.77 -5.96
CA LEU A 24 -13.33 5.79 -5.06
C LEU A 24 -12.85 7.22 -4.76
N VAL A 25 -12.68 8.06 -5.79
CA VAL A 25 -12.12 9.41 -5.64
C VAL A 25 -13.12 10.42 -5.07
N ASN A 26 -14.41 10.07 -5.09
CA ASN A 26 -15.48 10.89 -4.54
C ASN A 26 -16.03 10.35 -3.21
N ILE A 27 -15.40 9.35 -2.58
CA ILE A 27 -15.72 8.96 -1.21
C ILE A 27 -15.45 10.16 -0.30
N LYS A 28 -16.48 10.52 0.48
CA LYS A 28 -16.43 11.59 1.48
C LYS A 28 -17.22 11.15 2.70
N ASP A 29 -16.71 11.47 3.88
CA ASP A 29 -17.48 11.42 5.11
C ASP A 29 -18.10 12.80 5.36
N GLU A 30 -19.32 13.03 4.87
CA GLU A 30 -20.01 14.32 5.03
C GLU A 30 -20.53 14.55 6.46
N THR A 31 -20.65 13.49 7.27
CA THR A 31 -21.16 13.56 8.64
C THR A 31 -20.04 13.67 9.68
N GLY A 32 -18.82 13.28 9.31
CA GLY A 32 -17.67 13.20 10.22
C GLY A 32 -17.77 12.03 11.21
N GLU A 33 -18.61 11.04 10.92
CA GLU A 33 -18.85 9.88 11.78
C GLU A 33 -17.61 8.98 11.93
N PHE A 34 -16.74 8.97 10.92
CA PHE A 34 -15.56 8.12 10.85
C PHE A 34 -14.24 8.88 11.06
N LEU A 35 -14.32 10.11 11.59
CA LEU A 35 -13.15 10.88 11.99
C LEU A 35 -12.45 10.18 13.16
N MET A 36 -11.17 9.89 12.98
CA MET A 36 -10.32 9.30 14.01
C MET A 36 -9.54 10.40 14.72
N THR A 37 -9.71 10.50 16.04
CA THR A 37 -8.92 11.43 16.85
C THR A 37 -7.74 10.69 17.45
N LEU A 38 -6.53 11.18 17.20
CA LEU A 38 -5.30 10.67 17.77
C LEU A 38 -5.03 11.30 19.15
N GLU A 39 -4.21 10.65 19.98
CA GLU A 39 -3.88 11.14 21.33
C GLU A 39 -3.19 12.52 21.32
N ASP A 40 -2.52 12.87 20.22
CA ASP A 40 -1.86 14.17 20.03
C ASP A 40 -2.80 15.28 19.51
N GLY A 41 -4.11 14.99 19.38
CA GLY A 41 -5.13 15.93 18.96
C GLY A 41 -5.31 16.07 17.44
N ARG A 42 -4.54 15.34 16.63
CA ARG A 42 -4.81 15.25 15.18
C ARG A 42 -6.13 14.52 14.92
N ILE A 43 -6.88 15.02 13.93
CA ILE A 43 -8.10 14.38 13.44
C ILE A 43 -7.80 13.88 12.02
N ILE A 44 -7.96 12.57 11.81
CA ILE A 44 -7.74 11.89 10.54
C ILE A 44 -9.12 11.52 9.97
N ASP A 45 -9.43 11.97 8.76
CA ASP A 45 -10.52 11.36 7.99
C ASP A 45 -9.99 10.04 7.40
N THR A 46 -10.65 8.94 7.73
CA THR A 46 -10.20 7.59 7.33
C THR A 46 -10.88 7.10 6.05
N LYS A 47 -11.74 7.92 5.46
CA LYS A 47 -12.63 7.56 4.35
C LYS A 47 -12.41 8.45 3.14
N GLY A 48 -12.21 9.75 3.35
CA GLY A 48 -12.04 10.72 2.29
C GLY A 48 -10.86 10.39 1.37
N TRP A 49 -11.04 10.58 0.06
CA TRP A 49 -9.94 10.46 -0.91
C TRP A 49 -8.77 11.41 -0.61
N ASN A 50 -9.02 12.46 0.16
CA ASN A 50 -8.04 13.48 0.48
C ASN A 50 -7.20 13.19 1.73
N ASP A 51 -7.28 11.99 2.28
CA ASP A 51 -6.45 11.57 3.41
C ASP A 51 -5.28 10.70 2.98
N TRP A 52 -4.58 10.10 3.93
CA TRP A 52 -3.42 9.24 3.70
C TRP A 52 -3.51 7.98 4.56
N GLU A 53 -4.00 6.91 3.93
CA GLU A 53 -4.21 5.58 4.51
C GLU A 53 -3.77 4.47 3.55
N TRP A 54 -3.65 3.24 4.05
CA TRP A 54 -3.23 2.10 3.22
C TRP A 54 -4.16 1.84 2.02
N THR A 55 -5.46 2.14 2.19
CA THR A 55 -6.48 2.03 1.13
C THR A 55 -6.14 2.92 -0.07
N HIS A 56 -5.57 4.10 0.18
CA HIS A 56 -5.08 5.00 -0.86
C HIS A 56 -3.91 4.38 -1.61
N GLY A 57 -2.98 3.70 -0.93
CA GLY A 57 -1.87 3.03 -1.60
C GLY A 57 -2.33 1.97 -2.59
N VAL A 58 -3.32 1.15 -2.19
CA VAL A 58 -3.96 0.16 -3.08
C VAL A 58 -4.67 0.85 -4.24
N GLY A 59 -5.47 1.89 -3.97
CA GLY A 59 -6.22 2.64 -4.98
C GLY A 59 -5.31 3.31 -6.02
N LEU A 60 -4.26 3.99 -5.55
CA LEU A 60 -3.25 4.64 -6.39
C LEU A 60 -2.50 3.63 -7.27
N TYR A 61 -2.17 2.46 -6.73
CA TYR A 61 -1.54 1.40 -7.52
C TYR A 61 -2.49 0.90 -8.62
N GLY A 62 -3.77 0.72 -8.30
CA GLY A 62 -4.81 0.38 -9.28
C GLY A 62 -4.95 1.43 -10.39
N LEU A 63 -4.93 2.72 -10.05
CA LEU A 63 -4.97 3.82 -11.02
C LEU A 63 -3.77 3.78 -11.97
N LEU A 64 -2.56 3.60 -11.43
CA LEU A 64 -1.35 3.47 -12.24
C LEU A 64 -1.43 2.27 -13.18
N LYS A 65 -1.84 1.09 -12.69
CA LYS A 65 -2.01 -0.11 -13.53
C LYS A 65 -3.08 0.08 -14.59
N PHE A 66 -4.17 0.77 -14.27
CA PHE A 66 -5.19 1.11 -15.25
C PHE A 66 -4.62 2.01 -16.36
N HIS A 67 -3.85 3.03 -16.00
CA HIS A 67 -3.14 3.88 -16.96
C HIS A 67 -2.17 3.07 -17.83
N GLU A 68 -1.28 2.26 -17.24
CA GLU A 68 -0.30 1.44 -17.97
C GLU A 68 -0.97 0.48 -18.98
N ILE A 69 -2.13 -0.09 -18.65
CA ILE A 69 -2.84 -1.05 -19.51
C ILE A 69 -3.64 -0.36 -20.62
N THR A 70 -4.19 0.82 -20.35
CA THR A 70 -5.20 1.44 -21.23
C THR A 70 -4.76 2.74 -21.89
N GLY A 71 -3.70 3.39 -21.39
CA GLY A 71 -3.31 4.76 -21.74
C GLY A 71 -4.25 5.84 -21.19
N ASP A 72 -5.04 5.54 -20.15
CA ASP A 72 -5.98 6.51 -19.58
C ASP A 72 -5.23 7.58 -18.75
N ASP A 73 -5.03 8.76 -19.34
CA ASP A 73 -4.31 9.89 -18.72
C ASP A 73 -5.06 10.48 -17.53
N GLU A 74 -6.38 10.29 -17.43
CA GLU A 74 -7.16 10.81 -16.31
C GLU A 74 -6.81 10.05 -15.02
N ALA A 75 -6.65 8.73 -15.09
CA ALA A 75 -6.20 7.92 -13.95
C ALA A 75 -4.81 8.35 -13.46
N LEU A 76 -3.87 8.63 -14.39
CA LEU A 76 -2.55 9.16 -14.06
C LEU A 76 -2.65 10.55 -13.41
N ARG A 77 -3.48 11.44 -13.97
CA ARG A 77 -3.70 12.80 -13.45
C ARG A 77 -4.21 12.78 -12.01
N ILE A 78 -5.18 11.91 -11.72
CA ILE A 78 -5.73 11.72 -10.37
C ILE A 78 -4.62 11.31 -9.40
N ALA A 79 -3.80 10.31 -9.75
CA ALA A 79 -2.72 9.84 -8.89
C ALA A 79 -1.67 10.91 -8.64
N LEU A 80 -1.25 11.65 -9.69
CA LEU A 80 -0.27 12.74 -9.57
C LEU A 80 -0.80 13.89 -8.70
N ALA A 81 -2.07 14.25 -8.86
CA ALA A 81 -2.70 15.30 -8.04
C ALA A 81 -2.72 14.90 -6.56
N TRP A 82 -3.10 13.65 -6.25
CA TRP A 82 -3.09 13.15 -4.88
C TRP A 82 -1.69 13.24 -4.25
N PHE A 83 -0.64 12.75 -4.93
CA PHE A 83 0.72 12.82 -4.39
C PHE A 83 1.21 14.24 -4.19
N LYS A 84 0.94 15.14 -5.15
CA LYS A 84 1.30 16.55 -5.02
C LYS A 84 0.72 17.13 -3.73
N ASP A 85 -0.58 16.95 -3.52
CA ASP A 85 -1.27 17.58 -2.39
C ASP A 85 -0.93 16.89 -1.05
N ARG A 86 -0.70 15.56 -1.04
CA ARG A 86 -0.33 14.85 0.20
C ARG A 86 1.12 15.03 0.59
N PHE A 87 2.06 15.11 -0.35
CA PHE A 87 3.47 15.38 -0.03
C PHE A 87 3.70 16.82 0.47
N GLU A 88 2.82 17.76 0.13
CA GLU A 88 2.86 19.13 0.67
C GLU A 88 2.50 19.18 2.17
N VAL A 89 1.57 18.33 2.62
CA VAL A 89 1.11 18.28 4.02
C VAL A 89 1.89 17.27 4.86
N GLY A 90 2.19 16.09 4.29
CA GLY A 90 2.83 14.97 4.96
C GLY A 90 1.89 14.17 5.88
N THR A 91 2.42 13.09 6.45
CA THR A 91 1.76 12.29 7.51
C THR A 91 2.82 11.63 8.40
N THR A 92 2.40 10.99 9.49
CA THR A 92 3.26 10.13 10.31
C THR A 92 3.49 8.76 9.67
N LYS A 93 4.70 8.24 9.84
CA LYS A 93 5.11 6.98 9.24
C LYS A 93 4.69 5.79 10.11
N ASN A 94 4.05 4.81 9.50
CA ASN A 94 3.68 3.54 10.08
C ASN A 94 3.58 2.48 8.96
N VAL A 95 3.24 1.25 9.30
CA VAL A 95 3.19 0.14 8.32
C VAL A 95 2.24 0.42 7.14
N ASN A 96 1.13 1.10 7.41
CA ASN A 96 0.04 1.36 6.47
C ASN A 96 0.32 2.56 5.57
N THR A 97 0.86 3.64 6.14
CA THR A 97 1.11 4.88 5.39
C THR A 97 2.29 4.78 4.43
N MET A 98 3.09 3.71 4.53
CA MET A 98 4.15 3.39 3.57
C MET A 98 3.60 2.90 2.21
N SER A 99 2.36 2.39 2.15
CA SER A 99 1.87 1.69 0.95
C SER A 99 1.74 2.58 -0.31
N PRO A 100 1.37 3.88 -0.25
CA PRO A 100 1.36 4.75 -1.42
C PRO A 100 2.75 4.93 -2.06
N LEU A 101 3.83 4.75 -1.29
CA LEU A 101 5.18 4.98 -1.80
C LEU A 101 5.59 3.94 -2.85
N LEU A 102 4.91 2.78 -2.93
CA LEU A 102 5.06 1.84 -4.04
C LEU A 102 4.73 2.52 -5.38
N THR A 103 3.54 3.14 -5.46
CA THR A 103 3.09 3.87 -6.66
C THR A 103 3.96 5.09 -6.91
N ALA A 104 4.35 5.82 -5.86
CA ALA A 104 5.27 6.95 -6.00
C ALA A 104 6.62 6.53 -6.62
N ALA A 105 7.17 5.38 -6.23
CA ALA A 105 8.42 4.87 -6.78
C ALA A 105 8.30 4.54 -8.28
N TYR A 106 7.19 3.94 -8.71
CA TYR A 106 6.93 3.71 -10.15
C TYR A 106 6.78 5.03 -10.92
N LEU A 107 6.01 5.99 -10.40
CA LEU A 107 5.83 7.31 -11.02
C LEU A 107 7.15 8.07 -11.15
N HIS A 108 8.03 7.93 -10.16
CA HIS A 108 9.37 8.51 -10.17
C HIS A 108 10.27 7.87 -11.23
N GLU A 109 10.29 6.54 -11.30
CA GLU A 109 11.04 5.78 -12.30
C GLU A 109 10.61 6.12 -13.73
N ALA A 110 9.31 6.22 -13.96
CA ALA A 110 8.71 6.60 -15.23
C ALA A 110 8.89 8.11 -15.56
N ARG A 111 9.47 8.89 -14.65
CA ARG A 111 9.69 10.34 -14.77
C ARG A 111 8.42 11.17 -14.95
N HIS A 112 7.29 10.68 -14.43
CA HIS A 112 6.07 11.48 -14.35
C HIS A 112 6.17 12.57 -13.26
N ALA A 113 6.97 12.33 -12.23
CA ALA A 113 7.28 13.29 -11.17
C ALA A 113 8.62 12.98 -10.49
N ASN A 114 9.15 13.93 -9.72
CA ASN A 114 10.35 13.72 -8.91
C ASN A 114 9.99 13.54 -7.44
N TYR A 115 10.02 12.30 -6.95
CA TYR A 115 9.71 11.96 -5.56
C TYR A 115 10.92 11.46 -4.78
N GLY A 116 12.14 11.56 -5.33
CA GLY A 116 13.34 10.94 -4.75
C GLY A 116 13.56 11.25 -3.27
N VAL A 117 13.36 12.51 -2.85
CA VAL A 117 13.51 12.92 -1.45
C VAL A 117 12.49 12.25 -0.53
N HIS A 118 11.23 12.12 -0.96
CA HIS A 118 10.21 11.41 -0.19
C HIS A 118 10.50 9.91 -0.14
N LEU A 119 10.87 9.29 -1.27
CA LEU A 119 11.20 7.88 -1.33
C LEU A 119 12.37 7.53 -0.40
N ASP A 120 13.42 8.33 -0.41
CA ASP A 120 14.60 8.15 0.45
C ASP A 120 14.23 8.28 1.93
N ALA A 121 13.56 9.37 2.31
CA ALA A 121 13.18 9.62 3.71
C ALA A 121 12.24 8.56 4.30
N TRP A 122 11.34 7.98 3.49
CA TRP A 122 10.45 6.92 3.94
C TRP A 122 11.15 5.56 4.01
N ALA A 123 12.04 5.26 3.06
CA ALA A 123 12.80 4.02 3.07
C ALA A 123 13.84 3.98 4.21
N GLU A 124 14.54 5.07 4.48
CA GLU A 124 15.49 5.16 5.60
C GLU A 124 14.79 4.95 6.94
N TRP A 125 13.61 5.54 7.14
CA TRP A 125 12.79 5.28 8.34
C TRP A 125 12.42 3.80 8.44
N LEU A 126 11.94 3.18 7.37
CA LEU A 126 11.55 1.77 7.40
C LEU A 126 12.77 0.88 7.70
N MET A 127 13.93 1.20 7.12
CA MET A 127 15.16 0.44 7.33
C MET A 127 15.67 0.52 8.77
N TYR A 128 15.71 1.72 9.35
CA TYR A 128 16.51 1.97 10.55
C TYR A 128 15.71 2.36 11.78
N ASP A 129 14.52 2.97 11.61
CA ASP A 129 13.74 3.54 12.71
C ASP A 129 12.47 2.75 13.02
N MET A 130 11.89 2.06 12.03
CA MET A 130 10.66 1.27 12.23
C MET A 130 10.92 0.15 13.25
N PRO A 131 10.08 0.02 14.30
CA PRO A 131 10.25 -1.01 15.33
C PRO A 131 10.34 -2.41 14.74
N ARG A 132 11.17 -3.23 15.39
CA ARG A 132 11.47 -4.59 14.95
C ARG A 132 11.10 -5.60 16.04
N THR A 133 10.62 -6.76 15.61
CA THR A 133 10.45 -7.94 16.49
C THR A 133 11.81 -8.56 16.84
N GLU A 134 11.84 -9.53 17.75
CA GLU A 134 13.08 -10.19 18.23
C GLU A 134 14.01 -10.71 17.12
N GLU A 135 13.46 -11.26 16.03
CA GLU A 135 14.24 -11.73 14.86
C GLU A 135 14.40 -10.66 13.75
N GLY A 136 14.17 -9.40 14.11
CA GLY A 136 14.29 -8.26 13.20
C GLY A 136 13.12 -8.14 12.20
N GLY A 137 11.97 -8.76 12.45
CA GLY A 137 10.80 -8.59 11.59
C GLY A 137 10.26 -7.17 11.67
N LEU A 138 9.74 -6.64 10.56
CA LEU A 138 9.02 -5.35 10.59
C LEU A 138 7.78 -5.50 11.46
N GLN A 139 7.75 -4.83 12.61
CA GLN A 139 6.60 -4.87 13.50
C GLN A 139 5.40 -4.17 12.85
N HIS A 140 4.20 -4.72 13.00
CA HIS A 140 2.98 -4.15 12.41
C HIS A 140 2.47 -2.92 13.19
N ILE A 141 3.30 -1.88 13.34
CA ILE A 141 2.94 -0.64 14.02
C ILE A 141 1.95 0.18 13.18
N THR A 142 0.85 0.60 13.79
CA THR A 142 -0.21 1.42 13.14
C THR A 142 -0.30 2.80 13.80
N TYR A 143 -1.32 3.60 13.48
CA TYR A 143 -1.54 4.89 14.13
C TYR A 143 -1.93 4.80 15.60
N LEU A 144 -2.64 3.74 16.01
CA LEU A 144 -3.27 3.64 17.33
C LEU A 144 -2.60 2.63 18.25
N VAL A 145 -1.94 1.64 17.66
CA VAL A 145 -1.40 0.50 18.39
C VAL A 145 -0.01 0.16 17.88
N ASP A 146 0.90 -0.05 18.82
CA ASP A 146 2.28 -0.44 18.53
C ASP A 146 2.37 -1.86 17.99
N ASN A 147 1.44 -2.74 18.42
CA ASN A 147 1.45 -4.18 18.12
C ASN A 147 2.82 -4.81 18.40
N ASP A 148 3.30 -4.63 19.64
CA ASP A 148 4.62 -5.10 20.07
C ASP A 148 4.81 -6.60 19.76
N GLN A 149 5.94 -6.93 19.13
CA GLN A 149 6.30 -8.29 18.72
C GLN A 149 5.35 -8.97 17.72
N GLN A 150 4.48 -8.22 17.04
CA GLN A 150 3.55 -8.79 16.06
C GLN A 150 4.02 -8.66 14.61
N LEU A 151 3.82 -9.74 13.84
CA LEU A 151 3.98 -9.77 12.38
C LEU A 151 2.63 -10.09 11.75
N TRP A 152 2.27 -9.33 10.72
CA TRP A 152 0.99 -9.45 10.01
C TRP A 152 1.25 -9.59 8.51
N ASP A 153 0.41 -10.36 7.81
CA ASP A 153 0.58 -10.69 6.39
C ASP A 153 0.64 -9.46 5.47
N ASP A 154 -0.22 -8.48 5.73
CA ASP A 154 -0.33 -7.24 4.96
C ASP A 154 0.93 -6.36 5.02
N THR A 155 1.80 -6.50 6.02
CA THR A 155 3.11 -5.81 6.12
C THR A 155 3.93 -6.00 4.85
N LEU A 156 3.82 -7.18 4.22
CA LEU A 156 4.51 -7.49 2.97
C LEU A 156 4.09 -6.56 1.83
N MET A 157 2.79 -6.33 1.64
CA MET A 157 2.32 -5.38 0.64
C MET A 157 2.58 -3.95 1.11
N MET A 158 2.14 -3.60 2.31
CA MET A 158 2.05 -2.19 2.72
C MET A 158 3.42 -1.55 2.91
N SER A 159 4.46 -2.32 3.19
CA SER A 159 5.77 -1.80 3.56
C SER A 159 6.93 -2.47 2.82
N VAL A 160 6.93 -3.80 2.68
CA VAL A 160 8.05 -4.54 2.08
C VAL A 160 8.14 -4.34 0.56
N LEU A 161 7.02 -4.39 -0.17
CA LEU A 161 6.99 -4.10 -1.60
C LEU A 161 7.43 -2.66 -1.93
N PRO A 162 6.91 -1.61 -1.24
CA PRO A 162 7.44 -0.25 -1.37
C PRO A 162 8.96 -0.19 -1.16
N LEU A 163 9.49 -0.79 -0.08
CA LEU A 163 10.92 -0.78 0.20
C LEU A 163 11.73 -1.41 -0.93
N ALA A 164 11.32 -2.59 -1.41
CA ALA A 164 11.99 -3.27 -2.51
C ALA A 164 12.00 -2.40 -3.77
N LYS A 165 10.86 -1.81 -4.14
CA LYS A 165 10.75 -0.97 -5.33
C LYS A 165 11.60 0.29 -5.20
N ILE A 166 11.59 0.96 -4.04
CA ILE A 166 12.44 2.12 -3.76
C ILE A 166 13.92 1.75 -3.87
N GLY A 167 14.32 0.60 -3.31
CA GLY A 167 15.68 0.07 -3.42
C GLY A 167 16.15 -0.07 -4.87
N LEU A 168 15.30 -0.60 -5.75
CA LEU A 168 15.60 -0.70 -7.18
C LEU A 168 15.73 0.68 -7.85
N VAL A 169 14.76 1.57 -7.61
CA VAL A 169 14.69 2.88 -8.25
C VAL A 169 15.83 3.80 -7.82
N LEU A 170 16.19 3.79 -6.53
CA LEU A 170 17.27 4.59 -5.96
C LEU A 170 18.63 3.88 -5.98
N LYS A 171 18.70 2.64 -6.50
CA LYS A 171 19.92 1.82 -6.55
C LYS A 171 20.55 1.57 -5.17
N ARG A 172 19.70 1.28 -4.19
CA ARG A 172 20.03 0.90 -2.81
C ARG A 172 19.81 -0.61 -2.64
N PRO A 173 20.81 -1.47 -2.96
CA PRO A 173 20.63 -2.92 -2.92
C PRO A 173 20.36 -3.45 -1.51
N ASP A 174 20.84 -2.76 -0.48
CA ASP A 174 20.56 -3.02 0.94
C ASP A 174 19.05 -3.06 1.25
N TYR A 175 18.26 -2.16 0.64
CA TYR A 175 16.80 -2.16 0.80
C TYR A 175 16.15 -3.40 0.19
N VAL A 176 16.67 -3.85 -0.95
CA VAL A 176 16.17 -5.05 -1.64
C VAL A 176 16.51 -6.31 -0.86
N GLU A 177 17.70 -6.40 -0.26
CA GLU A 177 18.08 -7.53 0.60
C GLU A 177 17.26 -7.57 1.88
N GLU A 178 16.99 -6.43 2.52
CA GLU A 178 16.09 -6.38 3.67
C GLU A 178 14.67 -6.80 3.28
N ALA A 179 14.16 -6.36 2.12
CA ALA A 179 12.85 -6.79 1.66
C ALA A 179 12.77 -8.31 1.45
N LYS A 180 13.78 -8.93 0.81
CA LYS A 180 13.86 -10.39 0.66
C LYS A 180 13.87 -11.08 2.02
N ARG A 181 14.66 -10.58 2.97
CA ARG A 181 14.73 -11.11 4.33
C ARG A 181 13.36 -11.05 5.01
N GLN A 182 12.63 -9.94 4.86
CA GLN A 182 11.29 -9.80 5.42
C GLN A 182 10.30 -10.80 4.82
N PHE A 183 10.34 -11.04 3.50
CA PHE A 183 9.51 -12.08 2.88
C PHE A 183 9.79 -13.48 3.47
N LEU A 184 11.06 -13.85 3.61
CA LEU A 184 11.45 -15.14 4.21
C LEU A 184 11.03 -15.24 5.68
N LEU A 185 11.19 -14.16 6.44
CA LEU A 185 10.80 -14.12 7.85
C LEU A 185 9.28 -14.22 8.02
N HIS A 186 8.50 -13.46 7.26
CA HIS A 186 7.04 -13.53 7.32
C HIS A 186 6.55 -14.92 6.86
N ALA A 187 7.14 -15.50 5.81
CA ALA A 187 6.83 -16.87 5.41
C ALA A 187 7.14 -17.89 6.54
N LYS A 188 8.27 -17.73 7.24
CA LYS A 188 8.63 -18.59 8.38
C LYS A 188 7.57 -18.58 9.47
N TYR A 189 6.95 -17.44 9.76
CA TYR A 189 6.01 -17.29 10.88
C TYR A 189 4.53 -17.44 10.48
N LEU A 190 4.17 -17.06 9.26
CA LEU A 190 2.78 -16.95 8.84
C LEU A 190 2.36 -18.06 7.87
N ALA A 191 3.28 -18.70 7.14
CA ALA A 191 2.89 -19.76 6.21
C ALA A 191 2.54 -21.07 6.94
N ASP A 192 1.36 -21.62 6.65
CA ASP A 192 0.96 -22.95 7.08
C ASP A 192 1.31 -23.99 6.00
N ALA A 193 2.36 -24.76 6.26
CA ALA A 193 2.84 -25.80 5.35
C ALA A 193 1.83 -26.94 5.11
N GLN A 194 0.85 -27.14 6.00
CA GLN A 194 -0.14 -28.21 5.83
C GLN A 194 -1.21 -27.86 4.82
N THR A 195 -1.70 -26.62 4.85
CA THR A 195 -2.76 -26.15 3.97
C THR A 195 -2.25 -25.38 2.75
N GLY A 196 -1.02 -24.87 2.82
CA GLY A 196 -0.46 -23.93 1.85
C GLY A 196 -1.01 -22.50 1.99
N LEU A 197 -1.81 -22.23 3.03
CA LEU A 197 -2.37 -20.91 3.34
C LEU A 197 -1.47 -20.14 4.31
N TRP A 198 -1.83 -18.90 4.61
CA TRP A 198 -1.11 -18.04 5.54
C TRP A 198 -2.02 -17.64 6.71
N PHE A 199 -1.47 -17.61 7.91
CA PHE A 199 -2.09 -16.95 9.06
C PHE A 199 -2.02 -15.44 8.89
N HIS A 200 -3.06 -14.74 9.34
CA HIS A 200 -3.13 -13.28 9.21
C HIS A 200 -2.06 -12.56 10.05
N GLY A 201 -1.81 -13.04 11.27
CA GLY A 201 -0.77 -12.49 12.12
C GLY A 201 -0.36 -13.40 13.27
N ILE A 202 0.73 -13.04 13.94
CA ILE A 202 1.24 -13.70 15.13
C ILE A 202 1.47 -12.69 16.25
N ASP A 203 1.21 -13.10 17.49
CA ASP A 203 1.50 -12.32 18.69
C ASP A 203 2.58 -13.04 19.52
N GLY A 204 3.83 -12.59 19.40
CA GLY A 204 4.98 -13.27 20.01
C GLY A 204 5.13 -14.73 19.54
N ARG A 205 4.92 -15.70 20.45
CA ARG A 205 4.99 -17.15 20.17
C ARG A 205 3.63 -17.82 19.96
N LEU A 206 2.54 -17.05 20.04
CA LEU A 206 1.18 -17.56 19.88
C LEU A 206 0.64 -17.13 18.52
N THR A 207 0.31 -18.11 17.68
CA THR A 207 -0.45 -17.88 16.45
C THR A 207 -1.83 -17.33 16.80
N VAL A 208 -2.12 -16.11 16.39
CA VAL A 208 -3.48 -15.57 16.45
C VAL A 208 -4.23 -16.13 15.24
N VAL A 209 -4.98 -17.20 15.46
CA VAL A 209 -5.81 -17.80 14.40
C VAL A 209 -7.09 -16.99 14.28
N ILE A 210 -7.24 -16.27 13.15
CA ILE A 210 -8.55 -15.92 12.62
C ILE A 210 -8.69 -16.51 11.21
N ILE A 211 -9.79 -17.24 11.06
CA ILE A 211 -10.24 -17.98 9.90
C ILE A 211 -10.55 -17.02 8.74
N LEU A 212 -9.98 -17.29 7.56
CA LEU A 212 -10.43 -16.90 6.22
C LEU A 212 -11.26 -15.61 6.15
N ALA A 213 -10.66 -14.45 6.41
CA ALA A 213 -11.14 -13.23 5.78
C ALA A 213 -10.56 -13.25 4.35
N GLY A 214 -11.40 -13.29 3.32
CA GLY A 214 -10.99 -13.20 1.91
C GLY A 214 -10.39 -11.85 1.52
N ARG A 215 -9.44 -11.34 2.32
CA ARG A 215 -8.60 -10.16 2.11
C ARG A 215 -7.15 -10.42 2.54
N GLY A 216 -6.90 -11.20 3.60
CA GLY A 216 -5.53 -11.50 4.06
C GLY A 216 -4.74 -12.41 3.10
N GLY A 217 -5.36 -13.50 2.65
CA GLY A 217 -4.77 -14.40 1.65
C GLY A 217 -4.57 -13.77 0.26
N ASP A 218 -5.33 -12.72 -0.06
CA ASP A 218 -5.21 -12.01 -1.33
C ASP A 218 -3.93 -11.15 -1.38
N VAL A 219 -3.47 -10.63 -0.23
CA VAL A 219 -2.26 -9.79 -0.14
C VAL A 219 -1.01 -10.59 -0.53
N VAL A 220 -0.87 -11.82 -0.04
CA VAL A 220 0.27 -12.69 -0.39
C VAL A 220 0.23 -13.12 -1.85
N THR A 221 -0.96 -13.25 -2.44
CA THR A 221 -1.14 -13.65 -3.86
C THR A 221 -0.85 -12.50 -4.84
N VAL A 222 -0.89 -11.25 -4.39
CA VAL A 222 -0.62 -10.04 -5.19
C VAL A 222 0.86 -9.63 -5.15
N GLY A 223 1.63 -10.12 -4.18
CA GLY A 223 3.06 -9.83 -3.99
C GLY A 223 4.02 -10.58 -4.91
#